data_AF-A0A3B1C7X0-F1
#
_entry.id   AF-A0A3B1C7X0-F1
#
_cell.length_a   1.000
_cell.length_b   1.000
_cell.length_c   1.000
_cell.angle_alpha   90.00
_cell.angle_beta   90.00
_cell.angle_gamma   90.00
#
_symmetry.space_group_name_H-M   'P 1'
#
loop_
_entity.id
_entity.type
_entity.pdbx_description
1 polymer ?
#
loop_
_entity_poly.entity_id
_entity_poly.type
_entity_poly.pdbx_seq_one_letter_code
_entity_poly.pdbx_strand_id
1 'polypeptide(L)'
;MFVPYAISWNLTSRCNLNCGHCYIDAGGRMDGGSAELSTAECLDIVSQIADVNSGAVLILTGGEPLARKDIYEIAAHGALLGLMVVVGTNGTLLNSDTVARLKEAGVTGIGVSIDSLDSKKHDDFRGMPGALAKSMEGISIARDAGLGVQVQTTPMKNNLDEIPLIAEWAHRMGARVFNLFFLVCTGRGEEMADISPDEYERVLKWAAKERDSFPGMMIRPKCAPHFKRILHQENPDNHLLKTYIAACRAGTHYARITPEGKMTPCPYMDNVAGDLKTDKFSEVWENSEVLTRYRTPEYGGKCGLCQYRLLCGGCRARALATVGDDMGEDQWCVYEPLGQEEAIVNVDTQAKFGVEEKESVKWSEDALEVMEKIPFFARKIVKLGVEKRAVEDGLELITPEVIRKAAPSPVMFDRVKKMGNSADTADKTKIPWDDEALARVENAPEFVRPGIKKLMPKRARERGKDRITTEFLTEIRDESMMLATRRMKSLGFSELKMDAWNEAKEKFKKSPDKQKVIDKISGFLGNRPEKNSAIIEKFGSFFSDDTGEKLGWTEDARARLDKAPSFARPMAKKAIEGYARKNGFKYVTEEAVEGAMADMPFGQMGK
;
A
#
# COMPACT_ATOMS: atom_id res chain seq x y z
N MET A 1 -21.45 19.01 -15.87
CA MET A 1 -20.86 18.97 -14.52
C MET A 1 -19.58 18.14 -14.59
N PHE A 2 -18.46 18.63 -14.04
CA PHE A 2 -17.18 17.91 -14.08
C PHE A 2 -17.12 16.88 -12.96
N VAL A 3 -16.74 15.64 -13.26
CA VAL A 3 -16.71 14.53 -12.29
C VAL A 3 -15.26 14.09 -12.05
N PRO A 4 -14.79 13.97 -10.79
CA PRO A 4 -13.45 13.52 -10.49
C PRO A 4 -13.35 12.01 -10.68
N TYR A 5 -12.78 11.55 -11.80
CA TYR A 5 -12.61 10.11 -12.06
C TYR A 5 -11.30 9.54 -11.53
N ALA A 6 -10.29 10.38 -11.30
CA ALA A 6 -9.00 9.91 -10.79
C ALA A 6 -8.38 10.95 -9.84
N ILE A 7 -8.07 10.54 -8.61
CA ILE A 7 -7.37 11.37 -7.64
C ILE A 7 -6.02 10.75 -7.33
N SER A 8 -4.95 11.50 -7.57
CA SER A 8 -3.60 11.08 -7.22
C SER A 8 -3.17 11.70 -5.91
N TRP A 9 -3.02 10.90 -4.88
CA TRP A 9 -2.67 11.40 -3.56
C TRP A 9 -1.22 11.08 -3.24
N ASN A 10 -0.39 12.12 -3.12
CA ASN A 10 0.91 12.00 -2.49
C ASN A 10 0.72 11.92 -0.98
N LEU A 11 0.63 10.71 -0.42
CA LEU A 11 0.34 10.49 1.00
C LEU A 11 1.46 10.93 1.93
N THR A 12 2.69 11.00 1.43
CA THR A 12 3.88 11.27 2.23
C THR A 12 5.01 11.79 1.36
N SER A 13 5.91 12.54 1.99
CA SER A 13 7.18 13.00 1.46
C SER A 13 8.35 12.06 1.78
N ARG A 14 8.09 10.97 2.53
CA ARG A 14 9.06 9.89 2.83
C ARG A 14 9.35 9.10 1.57
N CYS A 15 10.61 8.78 1.28
CA CYS A 15 10.99 7.84 0.22
C CYS A 15 12.31 7.14 0.58
N ASN A 16 12.41 5.85 0.31
CA ASN A 16 13.66 5.10 0.50
C ASN A 16 14.62 5.21 -0.70
N LEU A 17 14.28 6.00 -1.73
CA LEU A 17 15.09 6.26 -2.92
C LEU A 17 15.36 7.75 -3.11
N ASN A 18 16.42 8.07 -3.87
CA ASN A 18 16.81 9.44 -4.17
C ASN A 18 16.93 9.69 -5.69
N CYS A 19 15.85 9.43 -6.43
CA CYS A 19 15.83 9.54 -7.89
C CYS A 19 16.20 10.94 -8.39
N GLY A 20 16.96 11.04 -9.49
CA GLY A 20 17.35 12.33 -10.07
C GLY A 20 16.16 13.21 -10.48
N HIS A 21 15.13 12.61 -11.08
CA HIS A 21 13.99 13.33 -11.68
C HIS A 21 12.79 13.56 -10.75
N CYS A 22 12.96 13.37 -9.43
CA CYS A 22 11.82 13.33 -8.51
C CYS A 22 11.11 14.68 -8.39
N TYR A 23 9.83 14.71 -8.81
CA TYR A 23 9.00 15.92 -8.77
C TYR A 23 8.57 16.34 -7.35
N ILE A 24 8.59 15.43 -6.37
CA ILE A 24 8.24 15.72 -4.96
C ILE A 24 9.47 16.16 -4.14
N ASP A 25 10.67 15.88 -4.65
CA ASP A 25 11.92 16.02 -3.92
C ASP A 25 11.88 15.37 -2.53
N ALA A 26 11.59 14.06 -2.49
CA ALA A 26 11.53 13.30 -1.26
C ALA A 26 12.91 13.07 -0.60
N GLY A 27 14.02 13.39 -1.26
CA GLY A 27 15.36 13.41 -0.67
C GLY A 27 15.92 12.08 -0.11
N GLY A 28 15.32 10.92 -0.42
CA GLY A 28 15.72 9.65 0.20
C GLY A 28 15.46 9.61 1.71
N ARG A 29 14.55 10.45 2.22
CA ARG A 29 14.29 10.62 3.64
C ARG A 29 13.19 9.69 4.13
N MET A 30 13.36 9.10 5.31
CA MET A 30 12.36 8.18 5.92
C MET A 30 11.53 8.86 7.02
N ASP A 31 11.87 10.08 7.38
CA ASP A 31 11.09 11.00 8.18
C ASP A 31 10.14 11.80 7.29
N GLY A 32 8.89 11.95 7.75
CA GLY A 32 7.90 12.74 7.02
C GLY A 32 7.96 14.20 7.43
N GLY A 33 7.43 15.08 6.59
CA GLY A 33 7.20 16.47 6.98
C GLY A 33 6.31 16.58 8.21
N SER A 34 6.54 17.58 9.06
CA SER A 34 5.73 17.84 10.25
C SER A 34 4.27 18.23 9.93
N ALA A 35 4.02 18.67 8.71
CA ALA A 35 2.70 19.06 8.21
C ALA A 35 1.94 17.91 7.49
N GLU A 36 2.51 16.70 7.42
CA GLU A 36 1.83 15.56 6.79
C GLU A 36 0.52 15.22 7.53
N LEU A 37 -0.53 14.94 6.76
CA LEU A 37 -1.83 14.57 7.28
C LEU A 37 -1.75 13.31 8.15
N SER A 38 -2.45 13.35 9.28
CA SER A 38 -2.70 12.20 10.16
C SER A 38 -3.55 11.14 9.47
N THR A 39 -3.57 9.93 10.03
CA THR A 39 -4.44 8.84 9.52
C THR A 39 -5.90 9.26 9.50
N ALA A 40 -6.40 9.91 10.55
CA ALA A 40 -7.80 10.34 10.65
C ALA A 40 -8.17 11.36 9.56
N GLU A 41 -7.32 12.36 9.31
CA GLU A 41 -7.51 13.32 8.22
C GLU A 41 -7.49 12.62 6.84
N CYS A 42 -6.59 11.64 6.65
CA CYS A 42 -6.58 10.87 5.41
C CYS A 42 -7.88 10.10 5.19
N LEU A 43 -8.41 9.42 6.21
CA LEU A 43 -9.67 8.67 6.11
C LEU A 43 -10.86 9.58 5.84
N ASP A 44 -10.89 10.76 6.44
CA ASP A 44 -11.92 11.76 6.18
C ASP A 44 -11.93 12.19 4.71
N ILE A 45 -10.79 12.67 4.21
CA ILE A 45 -10.70 13.12 2.81
C ILE A 45 -11.01 11.98 1.82
N VAL A 46 -10.60 10.73 2.10
CA VAL A 46 -11.02 9.57 1.28
C VAL A 46 -12.54 9.43 1.25
N SER A 47 -13.22 9.64 2.38
CA SER A 47 -14.68 9.63 2.46
C SER A 47 -15.29 10.74 1.59
N GLN A 48 -14.75 11.96 1.69
CA GLN A 48 -15.22 13.10 0.91
C GLN A 48 -15.01 12.93 -0.61
N ILE A 49 -13.88 12.36 -1.04
CA ILE A 49 -13.65 12.01 -2.46
C ILE A 49 -14.74 11.04 -2.91
N ALA A 50 -14.96 10.00 -2.10
CA ALA A 50 -15.91 8.97 -2.44
C ALA A 50 -17.35 9.54 -2.47
N ASP A 51 -17.71 10.49 -1.59
CA ASP A 51 -19.01 11.18 -1.57
C ASP A 51 -19.31 11.85 -2.91
N VAL A 52 -18.31 12.45 -3.55
CA VAL A 52 -18.46 13.06 -4.88
C VAL A 52 -18.50 12.01 -5.99
N ASN A 53 -17.63 11.00 -5.92
CA ASN A 53 -17.64 9.91 -6.89
C ASN A 53 -17.10 8.60 -6.28
N SER A 54 -18.00 7.68 -5.95
CA SER A 54 -17.65 6.36 -5.41
C SER A 54 -16.91 5.48 -6.42
N GLY A 55 -17.08 5.72 -7.72
CA GLY A 55 -16.41 4.98 -8.79
C GLY A 55 -15.05 5.58 -9.18
N ALA A 56 -14.54 6.56 -8.44
CA ALA A 56 -13.25 7.18 -8.76
C ALA A 56 -12.08 6.21 -8.52
N VAL A 57 -11.03 6.38 -9.32
CA VAL A 57 -9.74 5.74 -9.11
C VAL A 57 -8.94 6.55 -8.09
N LEU A 58 -8.61 5.94 -6.95
CA LEU A 58 -7.75 6.54 -5.94
C LEU A 58 -6.33 5.99 -6.11
N ILE A 59 -5.42 6.84 -6.59
CA ILE A 59 -4.02 6.50 -6.82
C ILE A 59 -3.23 6.94 -5.59
N LEU A 60 -2.90 6.00 -4.71
CA LEU A 60 -2.05 6.24 -3.55
C LEU A 60 -0.58 6.23 -3.99
N THR A 61 0.08 7.37 -3.86
CA THR A 61 1.46 7.61 -4.25
C THR A 61 2.11 8.53 -3.20
N GLY A 62 3.20 9.23 -3.52
CA GLY A 62 3.99 10.04 -2.59
C GLY A 62 5.43 10.02 -3.01
N GLY A 63 6.33 10.23 -2.04
CA GLY A 63 7.69 9.71 -2.18
C GLY A 63 7.64 8.19 -2.42
N GLU A 64 7.58 7.40 -1.35
CA GLU A 64 7.25 5.98 -1.38
C GLU A 64 6.07 5.73 -0.44
N PRO A 65 4.86 5.42 -0.96
CA PRO A 65 3.69 5.26 -0.11
C PRO A 65 3.84 4.08 0.87
N LEU A 66 4.59 3.02 0.51
CA LEU A 66 4.85 1.88 1.42
C LEU A 66 5.75 2.24 2.61
N ALA A 67 6.41 3.41 2.60
CA ALA A 67 7.09 3.94 3.77
C ALA A 67 6.11 4.43 4.86
N ARG A 68 4.83 4.64 4.51
CA ARG A 68 3.77 5.06 5.43
C ARG A 68 3.08 3.85 6.05
N LYS A 69 3.08 3.74 7.38
CA LYS A 69 2.64 2.51 8.08
C LYS A 69 1.13 2.23 7.98
N ASP A 70 0.33 3.29 7.89
CA ASP A 70 -1.13 3.30 7.81
C ASP A 70 -1.67 3.26 6.36
N ILE A 71 -0.81 3.08 5.34
CA ILE A 71 -1.26 2.98 3.93
C ILE A 71 -2.35 1.91 3.75
N TYR A 72 -2.21 0.77 4.43
CA TYR A 72 -3.16 -0.34 4.32
C TYR A 72 -4.55 0.03 4.87
N GLU A 73 -4.59 0.85 5.91
CA GLU A 73 -5.84 1.35 6.51
C GLU A 73 -6.54 2.33 5.58
N ILE A 74 -5.77 3.27 5.00
CA ILE A 74 -6.26 4.25 4.02
C ILE A 74 -6.79 3.53 2.77
N ALA A 75 -6.04 2.55 2.26
CA ALA A 75 -6.44 1.74 1.11
C ALA A 75 -7.71 0.92 1.38
N ALA A 76 -7.78 0.25 2.53
CA ALA A 76 -8.95 -0.54 2.94
C ALA A 76 -10.20 0.34 3.03
N HIS A 77 -10.07 1.53 3.61
CA HIS A 77 -11.18 2.48 3.72
C HIS A 77 -11.68 2.95 2.34
N GLY A 78 -10.77 3.30 1.43
CA GLY A 78 -11.14 3.68 0.07
C GLY A 78 -11.84 2.55 -0.69
N ALA A 79 -11.30 1.33 -0.61
CA ALA A 79 -11.89 0.16 -1.25
C ALA A 79 -13.29 -0.17 -0.69
N LEU A 80 -13.48 -0.06 0.63
CA LEU A 80 -14.79 -0.24 1.29
C LEU A 80 -15.84 0.76 0.81
N LEU A 81 -15.42 1.96 0.41
CA LEU A 81 -16.28 3.04 -0.08
C LEU A 81 -16.59 2.96 -1.58
N GLY A 82 -16.09 1.92 -2.26
CA GLY A 82 -16.29 1.66 -3.69
C GLY A 82 -15.17 2.16 -4.60
N LEU A 83 -14.18 2.89 -4.08
CA LEU A 83 -13.10 3.44 -4.88
C LEU A 83 -12.21 2.35 -5.47
N MET A 84 -11.77 2.52 -6.72
CA MET A 84 -10.74 1.66 -7.29
C MET A 84 -9.37 2.13 -6.78
N VAL A 85 -8.84 1.45 -5.75
CA VAL A 85 -7.55 1.81 -5.15
C VAL A 85 -6.40 1.19 -5.92
N VAL A 86 -5.43 2.02 -6.32
CA VAL A 86 -4.18 1.65 -7.01
C VAL A 86 -3.00 2.27 -6.29
N VAL A 87 -1.89 1.56 -6.14
CA VAL A 87 -0.67 2.08 -5.49
C VAL A 87 0.44 2.34 -6.51
N GLY A 88 0.95 3.56 -6.57
CA GLY A 88 2.18 3.90 -7.30
C GLY A 88 3.39 3.79 -6.39
N THR A 89 4.29 2.86 -6.66
CA THR A 89 5.46 2.56 -5.79
C THR A 89 6.73 2.43 -6.63
N ASN A 90 7.87 2.66 -6.01
CA ASN A 90 9.16 2.35 -6.62
C ASN A 90 9.42 0.83 -6.74
N GLY A 91 8.64 0.00 -6.03
CA GLY A 91 8.66 -1.46 -6.11
C GLY A 91 9.65 -2.14 -5.15
N THR A 92 10.59 -1.41 -4.57
CA THR A 92 11.68 -1.99 -3.76
C THR A 92 11.24 -2.51 -2.39
N LEU A 93 10.04 -2.11 -1.93
CA LEU A 93 9.41 -2.57 -0.69
C LEU A 93 8.29 -3.61 -0.94
N LEU A 94 8.09 -4.02 -2.19
CA LEU A 94 7.16 -5.09 -2.52
C LEU A 94 7.81 -6.45 -2.21
N ASN A 95 7.21 -7.17 -1.28
CA ASN A 95 7.54 -8.54 -0.93
C ASN A 95 6.24 -9.29 -0.63
N SER A 96 6.32 -10.58 -0.30
CA SER A 96 5.14 -11.40 -0.06
C SER A 96 4.21 -10.86 1.03
N ASP A 97 4.75 -10.29 2.11
CA ASP A 97 3.96 -9.71 3.20
C ASP A 97 3.27 -8.41 2.75
N THR A 98 4.02 -7.48 2.17
CA THR A 98 3.45 -6.17 1.78
C THR A 98 2.41 -6.33 0.67
N VAL A 99 2.65 -7.20 -0.31
CA VAL A 99 1.67 -7.52 -1.36
C VAL A 99 0.42 -8.18 -0.78
N ALA A 100 0.56 -9.15 0.13
CA ALA A 100 -0.60 -9.79 0.77
C ALA A 100 -1.46 -8.78 1.52
N ARG A 101 -0.83 -7.86 2.26
CA ARG A 101 -1.52 -6.80 3.00
C ARG A 101 -2.19 -5.77 2.10
N LEU A 102 -1.57 -5.40 0.98
CA LEU A 102 -2.20 -4.53 -0.04
C LEU A 102 -3.45 -5.21 -0.61
N LYS A 103 -3.38 -6.50 -0.94
CA LYS A 103 -4.51 -7.27 -1.44
C LYS A 103 -5.63 -7.41 -0.41
N GLU A 104 -5.30 -7.69 0.85
CA GLU A 104 -6.27 -7.71 1.95
C GLU A 104 -6.96 -6.35 2.14
N ALA A 105 -6.22 -5.26 1.94
CA ALA A 105 -6.74 -3.90 1.95
C ALA A 105 -7.56 -3.53 0.70
N GLY A 106 -7.81 -4.45 -0.23
CA GLY A 106 -8.65 -4.20 -1.40
C GLY A 106 -7.95 -3.41 -2.52
N VAL A 107 -6.61 -3.30 -2.50
CA VAL A 107 -5.86 -2.71 -3.62
C VAL A 107 -6.03 -3.57 -4.87
N THR A 108 -6.38 -2.93 -5.98
CA THR A 108 -6.69 -3.62 -7.25
C THR A 108 -5.48 -3.73 -8.18
N GLY A 109 -4.50 -2.85 -8.00
CA GLY A 109 -3.29 -2.88 -8.81
C GLY A 109 -2.16 -2.01 -8.27
N ILE A 110 -0.99 -2.24 -8.82
CA ILE A 110 0.23 -1.50 -8.52
C ILE A 110 0.84 -0.94 -9.80
N GLY A 111 1.46 0.22 -9.69
CA GLY A 111 2.28 0.81 -10.72
C GLY A 111 3.72 0.87 -10.26
N VAL A 112 4.61 0.16 -10.95
CA VAL A 112 6.03 0.08 -10.62
C VAL A 112 6.86 0.76 -11.69
N SER A 113 7.81 1.53 -11.22
CA SER A 113 8.76 2.29 -12.03
C SER A 113 9.90 1.43 -12.57
N ILE A 114 10.06 1.36 -13.89
CA ILE A 114 11.15 0.67 -14.61
C ILE A 114 11.62 1.56 -15.77
N ASP A 115 12.74 2.27 -15.60
CA ASP A 115 13.24 3.19 -16.66
C ASP A 115 14.32 2.61 -17.57
N SER A 116 14.84 1.41 -17.26
CA SER A 116 15.81 0.72 -18.10
C SER A 116 15.84 -0.75 -17.69
N LEU A 117 16.20 -1.63 -18.63
CA LEU A 117 16.47 -3.04 -18.34
C LEU A 117 17.95 -3.26 -17.98
N ASP A 118 18.80 -2.25 -18.13
CA ASP A 118 20.16 -2.21 -17.61
C ASP A 118 20.14 -1.77 -16.14
N SER A 119 20.66 -2.63 -15.26
CA SER A 119 20.65 -2.37 -13.81
C SER A 119 21.42 -1.12 -13.44
N LYS A 120 22.55 -0.84 -14.10
CA LYS A 120 23.34 0.35 -13.79
C LYS A 120 22.58 1.61 -14.18
N LYS A 121 22.02 1.67 -15.39
CA LYS A 121 21.25 2.83 -15.85
C LYS A 121 20.03 3.09 -14.95
N HIS A 122 19.27 2.04 -14.63
CA HIS A 122 18.10 2.15 -13.78
C HIS A 122 18.47 2.58 -12.36
N ASP A 123 19.43 1.90 -11.74
CA ASP A 123 19.83 2.13 -10.34
C ASP A 123 20.44 3.52 -10.15
N ASP A 124 21.26 3.98 -11.10
CA ASP A 124 21.84 5.33 -11.10
C ASP A 124 20.73 6.40 -11.18
N PHE A 125 19.76 6.21 -12.09
CA PHE A 125 18.64 7.15 -12.25
C PHE A 125 17.71 7.18 -11.02
N ARG A 126 17.55 6.04 -10.35
CA ARG A 126 16.73 5.88 -9.14
C ARG A 126 17.48 6.15 -7.83
N GLY A 127 18.80 6.29 -7.88
CA GLY A 127 19.63 6.62 -6.74
C GLY A 127 19.74 5.50 -5.70
N MET A 128 19.63 4.23 -6.10
CA MET A 128 19.83 3.08 -5.22
C MET A 128 20.36 1.85 -5.99
N PRO A 129 21.54 1.33 -5.63
CA PRO A 129 22.02 0.05 -6.14
C PRO A 129 21.04 -1.10 -5.81
N GLY A 130 20.78 -1.94 -6.81
CA GLY A 130 19.84 -3.07 -6.74
C GLY A 130 18.37 -2.66 -6.79
N ALA A 131 18.03 -1.43 -7.19
CA ALA A 131 16.64 -0.99 -7.36
C ALA A 131 15.94 -1.84 -8.42
N LEU A 132 16.56 -2.00 -9.59
CA LEU A 132 15.94 -2.75 -10.70
C LEU A 132 15.57 -4.17 -10.28
N ALA A 133 16.53 -4.90 -9.68
CA ALA A 133 16.32 -6.28 -9.27
C ALA A 133 15.16 -6.41 -8.27
N LYS A 134 15.11 -5.55 -7.25
CA LYS A 134 14.03 -5.55 -6.25
C LYS A 134 12.68 -5.17 -6.86
N SER A 135 12.65 -4.19 -7.76
CA SER A 135 11.42 -3.76 -8.41
C SER A 135 10.86 -4.84 -9.35
N MET A 136 11.72 -5.56 -10.08
CA MET A 136 11.32 -6.69 -10.91
C MET A 136 10.82 -7.89 -10.08
N GLU A 137 11.47 -8.19 -8.95
CA GLU A 137 11.00 -9.20 -7.99
C GLU A 137 9.62 -8.81 -7.43
N GLY A 138 9.48 -7.56 -7.00
CA GLY A 138 8.23 -7.00 -6.48
C GLY A 138 7.06 -7.08 -7.48
N ILE A 139 7.32 -6.79 -8.76
CA ILE A 139 6.35 -6.96 -9.85
C ILE A 139 5.90 -8.42 -9.96
N SER A 140 6.84 -9.36 -9.90
CA SER A 140 6.54 -10.79 -10.01
C SER A 140 5.65 -11.26 -8.87
N ILE A 141 6.01 -10.90 -7.63
CA ILE A 141 5.22 -11.24 -6.43
C ILE A 141 3.81 -10.66 -6.51
N ALA A 142 3.67 -9.40 -6.94
CA ALA A 142 2.36 -8.75 -7.06
C ALA A 142 1.47 -9.39 -8.13
N ARG A 143 2.05 -9.71 -9.30
CA ARG A 143 1.37 -10.43 -10.37
C ARG A 143 0.90 -11.80 -9.89
N ASP A 144 1.78 -12.58 -9.25
CA ASP A 144 1.47 -13.94 -8.81
C ASP A 144 0.43 -13.95 -7.67
N ALA A 145 0.37 -12.88 -6.88
CA ALA A 145 -0.70 -12.64 -5.92
C ALA A 145 -2.02 -12.17 -6.56
N GLY A 146 -2.05 -11.89 -7.87
CA GLY A 146 -3.24 -11.49 -8.61
C GLY A 146 -3.54 -9.99 -8.60
N LEU A 147 -2.59 -9.13 -8.21
CA LEU A 147 -2.74 -7.68 -8.37
C LEU A 147 -2.52 -7.30 -9.84
N GLY A 148 -3.29 -6.33 -10.34
CA GLY A 148 -3.03 -5.75 -11.66
C GLY A 148 -1.69 -5.02 -11.68
N VAL A 149 -0.77 -5.39 -12.57
CA VAL A 149 0.53 -4.73 -12.69
C VAL A 149 0.49 -3.66 -13.78
N GLN A 150 1.10 -2.51 -13.49
CA GLN A 150 1.43 -1.48 -14.45
C GLN A 150 2.92 -1.18 -14.37
N VAL A 151 3.56 -1.01 -15.53
CA VAL A 151 4.95 -0.54 -15.62
C VAL A 151 4.93 0.93 -16.00
N GLN A 152 5.80 1.72 -15.36
CA GLN A 152 5.95 3.15 -15.57
C GLN A 152 7.38 3.45 -15.98
N THR A 153 7.55 4.15 -17.09
CA THR A 153 8.87 4.53 -17.62
C THR A 153 8.87 6.01 -17.90
N THR A 154 9.92 6.70 -17.46
CA THR A 154 10.19 8.09 -17.85
C THR A 154 11.11 8.08 -19.08
N PRO A 155 10.64 8.51 -20.27
CA PRO A 155 11.51 8.67 -21.43
C PRO A 155 12.57 9.74 -21.15
N MET A 156 13.84 9.35 -21.33
CA MET A 156 15.04 10.16 -21.15
C MET A 156 15.99 9.85 -22.30
N LYS A 157 16.89 10.76 -22.67
CA LYS A 157 17.81 10.56 -23.80
C LYS A 157 18.60 9.25 -23.71
N ASN A 158 18.95 8.82 -22.49
CA ASN A 158 19.74 7.62 -22.23
C ASN A 158 18.96 6.28 -22.32
N ASN A 159 17.62 6.31 -22.42
CA ASN A 159 16.76 5.13 -22.49
C ASN A 159 15.78 5.13 -23.67
N LEU A 160 15.78 6.15 -24.54
CA LEU A 160 14.85 6.26 -25.67
C LEU A 160 14.80 5.00 -26.53
N ASP A 161 15.96 4.44 -26.86
CA ASP A 161 16.07 3.22 -27.69
C ASP A 161 15.64 1.95 -26.95
N GLU A 162 15.55 2.00 -25.61
CA GLU A 162 15.09 0.87 -24.78
C GLU A 162 13.57 0.84 -24.62
N ILE A 163 12.84 1.91 -24.95
CA ILE A 163 11.38 1.98 -24.74
C ILE A 163 10.63 0.78 -25.35
N PRO A 164 10.89 0.38 -26.61
CA PRO A 164 10.24 -0.80 -27.19
C PRO A 164 10.58 -2.09 -26.43
N LEU A 165 11.84 -2.25 -26.00
CA LEU A 165 12.29 -3.42 -25.25
C LEU A 165 11.64 -3.49 -23.85
N ILE A 166 11.50 -2.35 -23.18
CA ILE A 166 10.81 -2.25 -21.89
C ILE A 166 9.33 -2.60 -22.07
N ALA A 167 8.68 -2.13 -23.15
CA ALA A 167 7.29 -2.46 -23.43
C ALA A 167 7.10 -3.97 -23.67
N GLU A 168 7.95 -4.59 -24.48
CA GLU A 168 7.95 -6.04 -24.68
C GLU A 168 8.17 -6.81 -23.38
N TRP A 169 9.14 -6.38 -22.56
CA TRP A 169 9.39 -6.98 -21.26
C TRP A 169 8.18 -6.84 -20.33
N ALA A 170 7.59 -5.65 -20.24
CA ALA A 170 6.41 -5.40 -19.42
C ALA A 170 5.23 -6.29 -19.84
N HIS A 171 5.02 -6.46 -21.14
CA HIS A 171 3.99 -7.35 -21.67
C HIS A 171 4.24 -8.82 -21.28
N ARG A 172 5.47 -9.32 -21.45
CA ARG A 172 5.86 -10.69 -21.04
C ARG A 172 5.69 -10.91 -19.54
N MET A 173 5.91 -9.87 -18.75
CA MET A 173 5.69 -9.89 -17.30
C MET A 173 4.22 -9.86 -16.90
N GLY A 174 3.28 -9.73 -17.85
CA GLY A 174 1.84 -9.69 -17.58
C GLY A 174 1.34 -8.32 -17.11
N ALA A 175 2.06 -7.24 -17.41
CA ALA A 175 1.57 -5.89 -17.16
C ALA A 175 0.31 -5.61 -17.99
N ARG A 176 -0.67 -4.95 -17.38
CA ARG A 176 -1.92 -4.51 -18.04
C ARG A 176 -1.79 -3.12 -18.64
N VAL A 177 -0.84 -2.33 -18.16
CA VAL A 177 -0.58 -0.97 -18.64
C VAL A 177 0.91 -0.70 -18.66
N PHE A 178 1.39 -0.18 -19.77
CA PHE A 178 2.71 0.42 -19.92
C PHE A 178 2.55 1.93 -20.03
N ASN A 179 2.90 2.65 -18.97
CA ASN A 179 2.79 4.11 -18.92
C ASN A 179 4.12 4.78 -19.30
N LEU A 180 4.05 5.72 -20.24
CA LEU A 180 5.16 6.61 -20.58
C LEU A 180 4.94 7.95 -19.89
N PHE A 181 5.69 8.21 -18.83
CA PHE A 181 5.63 9.46 -18.06
C PHE A 181 6.64 10.45 -18.60
N PHE A 182 6.20 11.36 -19.45
CA PHE A 182 7.09 12.39 -19.98
C PHE A 182 7.46 13.39 -18.89
N LEU A 183 8.77 13.59 -18.69
CA LEU A 183 9.31 14.50 -17.68
C LEU A 183 8.76 15.92 -17.88
N VAL A 184 8.32 16.52 -16.78
CA VAL A 184 8.00 17.95 -16.67
C VAL A 184 9.04 18.55 -15.73
N CYS A 185 9.72 19.61 -16.16
CA CYS A 185 10.79 20.31 -15.44
C CYS A 185 10.31 20.87 -14.10
N THR A 186 10.36 20.06 -13.05
CA THR A 186 9.92 20.38 -11.69
C THR A 186 10.69 19.55 -10.67
N GLY A 187 10.74 20.02 -9.43
CA GLY A 187 11.48 19.36 -8.36
C GLY A 187 12.95 19.12 -8.76
N ARG A 188 13.49 17.94 -8.46
CA ARG A 188 14.88 17.62 -8.85
C ARG A 188 15.08 17.42 -10.36
N GLY A 189 13.99 17.23 -11.10
CA GLY A 189 14.00 17.09 -12.55
C GLY A 189 13.94 18.40 -13.32
N GLU A 190 14.02 19.55 -12.65
CA GLU A 190 13.86 20.89 -13.24
C GLU A 190 14.77 21.11 -14.46
N GLU A 191 16.04 20.70 -14.38
CA GLU A 191 17.01 20.87 -15.48
C GLU A 191 17.26 19.56 -16.27
N MET A 192 16.47 18.52 -16.05
CA MET A 192 16.74 17.17 -16.57
C MET A 192 16.03 16.84 -17.89
N ALA A 193 15.20 17.73 -18.45
CA ALA A 193 14.54 17.47 -19.72
C ALA A 193 15.56 17.47 -20.87
N ASP A 194 15.99 16.26 -21.26
CA ASP A 194 17.10 16.05 -22.19
C ASP A 194 16.67 15.48 -23.56
N ILE A 195 15.37 15.25 -23.76
CA ILE A 195 14.78 14.86 -25.05
C ILE A 195 14.23 16.07 -25.80
N SER A 196 14.56 16.18 -27.07
CA SER A 196 14.06 17.21 -27.99
C SER A 196 12.56 17.05 -28.29
N PRO A 197 11.88 18.12 -28.74
CA PRO A 197 10.50 18.02 -29.24
C PRO A 197 10.30 16.95 -30.33
N ASP A 198 11.26 16.76 -31.23
CA ASP A 198 11.21 15.72 -32.26
C ASP A 198 11.33 14.30 -31.69
N GLU A 199 12.23 14.09 -30.71
CA GLU A 199 12.33 12.82 -30.00
C GLU A 199 11.06 12.51 -29.20
N TYR A 200 10.49 13.52 -28.56
CA TYR A 200 9.21 13.41 -27.88
C TYR A 200 8.08 12.99 -28.83
N GLU A 201 7.94 13.67 -29.97
CA GLU A 201 6.95 13.34 -31.01
C GLU A 201 7.16 11.91 -31.54
N ARG A 202 8.42 11.50 -31.73
CA ARG A 202 8.79 10.15 -32.18
C ARG A 202 8.31 9.07 -31.21
N VAL A 203 8.50 9.25 -29.91
CA VAL A 203 8.02 8.31 -28.89
C VAL A 203 6.49 8.24 -28.88
N LEU A 204 5.80 9.37 -29.06
CA LEU A 204 4.34 9.37 -29.14
C LEU A 204 3.80 8.68 -30.39
N LYS A 205 4.42 8.89 -31.55
CA LYS A 205 4.08 8.19 -32.79
C LYS A 205 4.36 6.69 -32.67
N TRP A 206 5.45 6.30 -32.01
CA TRP A 206 5.71 4.91 -31.67
C TRP A 206 4.58 4.34 -30.80
N ALA A 207 4.20 5.04 -29.72
CA ALA A 207 3.12 4.59 -28.85
C ALA A 207 1.76 4.50 -29.57
N ALA A 208 1.49 5.40 -30.53
CA ALA A 208 0.27 5.39 -31.32
C ALA A 208 0.24 4.19 -32.26
N LYS A 209 1.37 3.90 -32.92
CA LYS A 209 1.55 2.77 -33.82
C LYS A 209 1.47 1.42 -33.10
N GLU A 210 2.15 1.28 -31.96
CA GLU A 210 2.29 -0.01 -31.25
C GLU A 210 1.17 -0.30 -30.24
N ARG A 211 0.13 0.54 -30.18
CA ARG A 211 -0.97 0.43 -29.20
C ARG A 211 -1.67 -0.94 -29.20
N ASP A 212 -1.75 -1.58 -30.37
CA ASP A 212 -2.44 -2.85 -30.60
C ASP A 212 -1.47 -4.04 -30.68
N SER A 213 -0.15 -3.77 -30.58
CA SER A 213 0.90 -4.78 -30.71
C SER A 213 1.04 -5.67 -29.47
N PHE A 214 0.43 -5.30 -28.33
CA PHE A 214 0.55 -5.99 -27.06
C PHE A 214 -0.82 -6.40 -26.51
N PRO A 215 -1.38 -7.57 -26.92
CA PRO A 215 -2.71 -8.00 -26.49
C PRO A 215 -2.89 -8.01 -24.97
N GLY A 216 -3.91 -7.33 -24.46
CA GLY A 216 -4.19 -7.25 -23.02
C GLY A 216 -3.33 -6.25 -22.24
N MET A 217 -2.42 -5.52 -22.89
CA MET A 217 -1.66 -4.42 -22.30
C MET A 217 -1.90 -3.11 -23.05
N MET A 218 -2.26 -2.05 -22.32
CA MET A 218 -2.43 -0.71 -22.90
C MET A 218 -1.12 0.10 -22.82
N ILE A 219 -0.72 0.73 -23.93
CA ILE A 219 0.34 1.76 -23.91
C ILE A 219 -0.31 3.13 -23.63
N ARG A 220 0.17 3.85 -22.61
CA ARG A 220 -0.44 5.12 -22.19
C ARG A 220 0.60 6.22 -21.98
N PRO A 221 0.69 7.17 -22.91
CA PRO A 221 1.39 8.43 -22.69
C PRO A 221 0.72 9.27 -21.58
N LYS A 222 1.54 9.78 -20.66
CA LYS A 222 1.15 10.67 -19.55
C LYS A 222 1.87 12.00 -19.68
N CYS A 223 1.21 13.08 -19.27
CA CYS A 223 1.68 14.45 -19.53
C CYS A 223 1.95 14.73 -21.01
N ALA A 224 1.21 14.03 -21.88
CA ALA A 224 1.38 14.10 -23.33
C ALA A 224 0.05 14.27 -24.07
N PRO A 225 -0.61 15.44 -23.94
CA PRO A 225 -1.85 15.71 -24.66
C PRO A 225 -1.70 15.64 -26.19
N HIS A 226 -0.48 15.87 -26.70
CA HIS A 226 -0.10 15.73 -28.11
C HIS A 226 -0.48 14.37 -28.70
N PHE A 227 -0.56 13.32 -27.87
CA PHE A 227 -0.97 11.99 -28.31
C PHE A 227 -2.33 11.98 -29.00
N LYS A 228 -3.30 12.78 -28.52
CA LYS A 228 -4.62 12.88 -29.17
C LYS A 228 -4.55 13.56 -30.53
N ARG A 229 -3.72 14.60 -30.68
CA ARG A 229 -3.47 15.22 -31.99
C ARG A 229 -2.93 14.16 -32.95
N ILE A 230 -1.92 13.39 -32.54
CA ILE A 230 -1.32 12.35 -33.37
C ILE A 230 -2.35 11.30 -33.79
N LEU A 231 -3.15 10.79 -32.84
CA LEU A 231 -4.21 9.82 -33.15
C LEU A 231 -5.25 10.38 -34.15
N HIS A 232 -5.62 11.65 -34.00
CA HIS A 232 -6.55 12.30 -34.93
C HIS A 232 -5.93 12.55 -36.31
N GLN A 233 -4.65 12.92 -36.38
CA GLN A 233 -3.93 13.07 -37.64
C GLN A 233 -3.80 11.74 -38.39
N GLU A 234 -3.67 10.62 -37.67
CA GLU A 234 -3.67 9.27 -38.25
C GLU A 234 -5.08 8.84 -38.69
N ASN A 235 -6.07 9.00 -37.82
CA ASN A 235 -7.46 8.61 -38.08
C ASN A 235 -8.42 9.43 -37.20
N PRO A 236 -9.18 10.40 -37.77
CA PRO A 236 -10.17 11.19 -37.04
C PRO A 236 -11.29 10.37 -36.39
N ASP A 237 -11.58 9.16 -36.90
CA ASP A 237 -12.61 8.25 -36.37
C ASP A 237 -12.06 7.25 -35.34
N ASN A 238 -10.80 7.41 -34.93
CA ASN A 238 -10.17 6.51 -33.97
C ASN A 238 -10.97 6.46 -32.66
N HIS A 239 -11.43 5.27 -32.25
CA HIS A 239 -12.25 5.09 -31.06
C HIS A 239 -11.56 5.59 -29.78
N LEU A 240 -10.22 5.62 -29.75
CA LEU A 240 -9.46 6.18 -28.63
C LEU A 240 -9.70 7.67 -28.45
N LEU A 241 -10.05 8.41 -29.51
CA LEU A 241 -10.42 9.83 -29.39
C LEU A 241 -11.70 10.01 -28.57
N LYS A 242 -12.59 9.02 -28.57
CA LYS A 242 -13.85 8.99 -27.81
C LYS A 242 -13.65 8.49 -26.38
N THR A 243 -12.77 7.52 -26.16
CA THR A 243 -12.55 6.91 -24.84
C THR A 243 -11.46 7.60 -24.02
N TYR A 244 -10.58 8.40 -24.62
CA TYR A 244 -9.59 9.17 -23.87
C TYR A 244 -10.24 10.49 -23.46
N ILE A 245 -10.64 10.66 -22.19
CA ILE A 245 -11.26 11.91 -21.73
C ILE A 245 -10.22 13.05 -21.79
N ALA A 246 -10.50 14.08 -22.59
CA ALA A 246 -9.77 15.35 -22.75
C ALA A 246 -8.25 15.30 -23.10
N ALA A 247 -7.82 16.36 -23.78
CA ALA A 247 -6.46 16.89 -23.89
C ALA A 247 -5.62 16.71 -22.61
N CYS A 248 -5.94 17.53 -21.62
CA CYS A 248 -5.39 17.53 -20.27
C CYS A 248 -6.53 17.21 -19.30
N ARG A 249 -6.30 16.28 -18.37
CA ARG A 249 -7.32 15.90 -17.39
C ARG A 249 -7.27 16.72 -16.10
N ALA A 250 -6.21 17.52 -15.94
CA ALA A 250 -5.97 18.33 -14.77
C ALA A 250 -7.16 19.28 -14.54
N GLY A 251 -7.74 19.26 -13.35
CA GLY A 251 -8.89 20.06 -12.95
C GLY A 251 -10.24 19.72 -13.61
N THR A 252 -10.26 18.85 -14.62
CA THR A 252 -11.51 18.43 -15.29
C THR A 252 -12.00 17.07 -14.81
N HIS A 253 -11.10 16.08 -14.72
CA HIS A 253 -11.42 14.71 -14.28
C HIS A 253 -10.32 14.11 -13.39
N TYR A 254 -9.28 14.90 -13.13
CA TYR A 254 -8.12 14.51 -12.36
C TYR A 254 -7.67 15.66 -11.46
N ALA A 255 -7.30 15.33 -10.23
CA ALA A 255 -6.58 16.23 -9.33
C ALA A 255 -5.55 15.47 -8.51
N ARG A 256 -4.63 16.23 -7.92
CA ARG A 256 -3.60 15.75 -7.01
C ARG A 256 -3.84 16.30 -5.60
N ILE A 257 -3.57 15.48 -4.59
CA ILE A 257 -3.55 15.91 -3.18
C ILE A 257 -2.12 15.77 -2.66
N THR A 258 -1.59 16.80 -2.01
CA THR A 258 -0.25 16.80 -1.41
C THR A 258 -0.24 16.09 -0.05
N PRO A 259 0.94 15.75 0.51
CA PRO A 259 1.01 15.14 1.84
C PRO A 259 0.38 16.00 2.95
N GLU A 260 0.32 17.32 2.75
CA GLU A 260 -0.22 18.31 3.68
C GLU A 260 -1.71 18.60 3.46
N GLY A 261 -2.34 17.96 2.47
CA GLY A 261 -3.78 18.13 2.18
C GLY A 261 -4.13 19.21 1.18
N LYS A 262 -3.15 19.82 0.49
CA LYS A 262 -3.44 20.79 -0.57
C LYS A 262 -3.92 20.07 -1.82
N MET A 263 -4.99 20.56 -2.45
CA MET A 263 -5.42 20.07 -3.75
C MET A 263 -4.77 20.91 -4.86
N THR A 264 -4.21 20.25 -5.88
CA THR A 264 -3.70 20.90 -7.10
C THR A 264 -4.28 20.19 -8.33
N PRO A 265 -4.42 20.88 -9.49
CA PRO A 265 -4.95 20.25 -10.70
C PRO A 265 -4.01 19.17 -11.27
N CYS A 266 -2.70 19.29 -11.03
CA CYS A 266 -1.66 18.44 -11.60
C CYS A 266 -0.53 18.19 -10.58
N PRO A 267 0.17 17.03 -10.60
CA PRO A 267 1.28 16.77 -9.67
C PRO A 267 2.50 17.66 -9.88
N TYR A 268 2.64 18.22 -11.09
CA TYR A 268 3.77 19.04 -11.53
C TYR A 268 3.45 20.54 -11.49
N MET A 269 2.46 20.94 -10.70
CA MET A 269 2.05 22.34 -10.58
C MET A 269 1.78 22.67 -9.13
N ASP A 270 2.21 23.87 -8.72
CA ASP A 270 2.10 24.36 -7.35
C ASP A 270 0.86 25.23 -7.12
N ASN A 271 0.02 25.38 -8.14
CA ASN A 271 -1.23 26.12 -8.02
C ASN A 271 -2.23 25.36 -7.14
N VAL A 272 -2.40 25.85 -5.92
CA VAL A 272 -3.29 25.28 -4.93
C VAL A 272 -4.73 25.69 -5.23
N ALA A 273 -5.58 24.70 -5.47
CA ALA A 273 -7.02 24.85 -5.68
C ALA A 273 -7.81 24.99 -4.37
N GLY A 274 -7.29 24.43 -3.27
CA GLY A 274 -7.89 24.46 -1.92
C GLY A 274 -7.07 23.67 -0.90
N ASP A 275 -7.43 23.79 0.38
CA ASP A 275 -6.82 23.06 1.51
C ASP A 275 -7.83 22.13 2.17
N LEU A 276 -7.66 20.82 1.99
CA LEU A 276 -8.60 19.81 2.48
C LEU A 276 -8.55 19.58 3.99
N LYS A 277 -7.68 20.31 4.72
CA LYS A 277 -7.73 20.37 6.18
C LYS A 277 -8.85 21.27 6.68
N THR A 278 -9.27 22.24 5.86
CA THR A 278 -10.30 23.23 6.21
C THR A 278 -11.49 23.18 5.28
N ASP A 279 -11.25 22.90 4.01
CA ASP A 279 -12.23 22.98 2.94
C ASP A 279 -12.78 21.58 2.63
N LYS A 280 -14.06 21.49 2.24
CA LYS A 280 -14.61 20.23 1.77
C LYS A 280 -14.13 19.93 0.35
N PHE A 281 -13.81 18.67 0.08
CA PHE A 281 -13.40 18.22 -1.25
C PHE A 281 -14.39 18.61 -2.35
N SER A 282 -15.70 18.46 -2.10
CA SER A 282 -16.76 18.84 -3.06
C SER A 282 -16.76 20.33 -3.38
N GLU A 283 -16.59 21.19 -2.37
CA GLU A 283 -16.60 22.64 -2.52
C GLU A 283 -15.37 23.10 -3.32
N VAL A 284 -14.18 22.56 -3.01
CA VAL A 284 -12.96 22.81 -3.79
C VAL A 284 -13.11 22.31 -5.22
N TRP A 285 -13.63 21.09 -5.39
CA TRP A 285 -13.80 20.51 -6.72
C TRP A 285 -14.78 21.34 -7.55
N GLU A 286 -15.93 21.74 -7.03
CA GLU A 286 -16.97 22.44 -7.80
C GLU A 286 -16.60 23.90 -8.08
N ASN A 287 -16.12 24.61 -7.06
CA ASN A 287 -16.12 26.08 -7.06
C ASN A 287 -14.72 26.71 -7.15
N SER A 288 -13.64 25.93 -7.13
CA SER A 288 -12.29 26.50 -7.22
C SER A 288 -12.06 27.23 -8.55
N GLU A 289 -11.67 28.50 -8.47
CA GLU A 289 -11.27 29.31 -9.62
C GLU A 289 -10.06 28.68 -10.35
N VAL A 290 -9.13 28.10 -9.59
CA VAL A 290 -7.95 27.40 -10.13
C VAL A 290 -8.38 26.23 -11.01
N LEU A 291 -9.33 25.40 -10.57
CA LEU A 291 -9.82 24.28 -11.38
C LEU A 291 -10.66 24.77 -12.56
N THR A 292 -11.44 25.84 -12.38
CA THR A 292 -12.26 26.46 -13.42
C THR A 292 -11.43 26.92 -14.61
N ARG A 293 -10.22 27.46 -14.37
CA ARG A 293 -9.28 27.84 -15.43
C ARG A 293 -8.94 26.70 -16.39
N TYR A 294 -8.94 25.44 -15.95
CA TYR A 294 -8.70 24.27 -16.80
C TYR A 294 -9.97 23.69 -17.45
N ARG A 295 -11.14 24.05 -16.91
CA ARG A 295 -12.45 23.62 -17.40
C ARG A 295 -12.93 24.48 -18.56
N THR A 296 -12.56 25.75 -18.54
CA THR A 296 -12.81 26.73 -19.59
C THR A 296 -11.48 27.37 -20.00
N PRO A 297 -10.58 26.60 -20.66
CA PRO A 297 -9.23 27.07 -20.92
C PRO A 297 -9.20 28.14 -22.01
N GLU A 298 -8.50 29.25 -21.71
CA GLU A 298 -8.20 30.32 -22.65
C GLU A 298 -6.72 30.25 -23.04
N TYR A 299 -6.41 29.47 -24.07
CA TYR A 299 -5.03 29.22 -24.47
C TYR A 299 -4.37 30.43 -25.15
N GLY A 300 -3.12 30.72 -24.77
CA GLY A 300 -2.22 31.64 -25.45
C GLY A 300 -1.24 30.94 -26.41
N GLY A 301 -0.38 31.73 -27.05
CA GLY A 301 0.66 31.27 -27.97
C GLY A 301 0.12 30.40 -29.12
N LYS A 302 0.94 29.45 -29.61
CA LYS A 302 0.49 28.54 -30.68
C LYS A 302 -0.72 27.68 -30.28
N CYS A 303 -0.89 27.37 -28.98
CA CYS A 303 -2.03 26.59 -28.50
C CYS A 303 -3.35 27.34 -28.69
N GLY A 304 -3.38 28.67 -28.53
CA GLY A 304 -4.55 29.51 -28.78
C GLY A 304 -5.00 29.54 -30.25
N LEU A 305 -4.06 29.49 -31.18
CA LEU A 305 -4.31 29.53 -32.63
C LEU A 305 -4.50 28.14 -33.26
N CYS A 306 -4.42 27.07 -32.46
CA CYS A 306 -4.42 25.70 -32.96
C CYS A 306 -5.83 25.15 -33.16
N GLN A 307 -6.09 24.51 -34.30
CA GLN A 307 -7.32 23.74 -34.52
C GLN A 307 -7.48 22.61 -33.48
N TYR A 308 -6.39 22.05 -32.95
CA TYR A 308 -6.43 20.99 -31.94
C TYR A 308 -6.59 21.51 -30.51
N ARG A 309 -6.84 22.80 -30.28
CA ARG A 309 -6.83 23.38 -28.92
C ARG A 309 -7.83 22.72 -27.96
N LEU A 310 -9.02 22.35 -28.42
CA LEU A 310 -10.01 21.64 -27.60
C LEU A 310 -9.82 20.12 -27.56
N LEU A 311 -9.07 19.55 -28.50
CA LEU A 311 -8.75 18.12 -28.53
C LEU A 311 -7.49 17.78 -27.72
N CYS A 312 -6.45 18.61 -27.83
CA CYS A 312 -5.10 18.41 -27.35
C CYS A 312 -4.66 19.48 -26.34
N GLY A 313 -4.81 20.77 -26.64
CA GLY A 313 -4.49 21.86 -25.71
C GLY A 313 -3.05 21.94 -25.16
N GLY A 314 -2.17 20.95 -25.35
CA GLY A 314 -0.81 20.89 -24.78
C GLY A 314 -0.77 20.64 -23.26
N CYS A 315 0.39 20.25 -22.72
CA CYS A 315 0.60 20.04 -21.30
C CYS A 315 0.73 21.39 -20.56
N ARG A 316 -0.24 21.69 -19.69
CA ARG A 316 -0.31 22.97 -18.95
C ARG A 316 0.81 23.12 -17.93
N ALA A 317 1.20 22.02 -17.30
CA ALA A 317 2.34 22.02 -16.38
C ALA A 317 3.66 22.30 -17.11
N ARG A 318 3.82 21.78 -18.33
CA ARG A 318 5.01 22.05 -19.15
C ARG A 318 5.03 23.49 -19.63
N ALA A 319 3.90 24.01 -20.11
CA ALA A 319 3.77 25.43 -20.45
C ALA A 319 4.16 26.32 -19.25
N LEU A 320 3.63 26.05 -18.06
CA LEU A 320 4.01 26.78 -16.85
C LEU A 320 5.51 26.69 -16.56
N ALA A 321 6.10 25.50 -16.61
CA ALA A 321 7.52 25.30 -16.32
C ALA A 321 8.45 25.96 -17.35
N THR A 322 8.06 26.06 -18.62
CA THR A 322 8.94 26.54 -19.70
C THR A 322 8.72 28.00 -20.07
N VAL A 323 7.48 28.48 -20.03
CA VAL A 323 7.12 29.85 -20.45
C VAL A 323 6.54 30.70 -19.31
N GLY A 324 6.37 30.14 -18.11
CA GLY A 324 5.82 30.86 -16.96
C GLY A 324 4.30 31.10 -17.01
N ASP A 325 3.60 30.49 -17.97
CA ASP A 325 2.15 30.61 -18.13
C ASP A 325 1.53 29.23 -18.41
N ASP A 326 0.64 28.80 -17.52
CA ASP A 326 -0.04 27.51 -17.63
C ASP A 326 -1.07 27.44 -18.77
N MET A 327 -1.51 28.58 -19.28
CA MET A 327 -2.32 28.71 -20.49
C MET A 327 -1.50 29.02 -21.73
N GLY A 328 -0.19 29.22 -21.58
CA GLY A 328 0.74 29.44 -22.68
C GLY A 328 0.93 28.20 -23.56
N GLU A 329 1.88 28.31 -24.48
CA GLU A 329 2.20 27.24 -25.42
C GLU A 329 3.06 26.13 -24.81
N ASP A 330 2.78 24.89 -25.23
CA ASP A 330 3.62 23.75 -24.92
C ASP A 330 4.83 23.70 -25.88
N GLN A 331 6.01 24.02 -25.37
CA GLN A 331 7.27 24.06 -26.13
C GLN A 331 7.70 22.70 -26.71
N TRP A 332 7.14 21.58 -26.23
CA TRP A 332 7.45 20.24 -26.75
C TRP A 332 6.55 19.81 -27.92
N CYS A 333 5.57 20.64 -28.31
CA CYS A 333 4.77 20.38 -29.50
C CYS A 333 5.51 20.86 -30.77
N VAL A 334 5.82 19.93 -31.69
CA VAL A 334 6.41 20.26 -33.01
C VAL A 334 5.38 20.70 -34.06
N TYR A 335 4.09 20.69 -33.72
CA TYR A 335 3.03 21.08 -34.65
C TYR A 335 2.88 22.60 -34.69
N GLU A 336 3.01 23.17 -35.89
CA GLU A 336 2.79 24.59 -36.17
C GLU A 336 1.35 24.83 -36.69
N PRO A 337 0.54 25.62 -35.98
CA PRO A 337 -0.80 25.99 -36.44
C PRO A 337 -0.78 26.84 -37.70
N LEU A 338 -1.69 26.55 -38.64
CA LEU A 338 -1.90 27.34 -39.86
C LEU A 338 -2.88 28.50 -39.66
N GLY A 339 -3.16 28.92 -38.42
CA GLY A 339 -4.08 30.04 -38.13
C GLY A 339 -5.54 29.76 -38.47
N GLN A 340 -6.01 28.52 -38.30
CA GLN A 340 -7.40 28.14 -38.56
C GLN A 340 -8.33 28.59 -37.43
N GLU A 341 -9.46 29.22 -37.76
CA GLU A 341 -10.36 29.82 -36.77
C GLU A 341 -11.11 28.76 -35.93
N GLU A 342 -11.53 27.63 -36.51
CA GLU A 342 -12.36 26.65 -35.80
C GLU A 342 -11.55 25.57 -35.07
N ALA A 343 -11.96 25.26 -33.84
CA ALA A 343 -11.40 24.15 -33.06
C ALA A 343 -12.09 22.84 -33.40
N ILE A 344 -11.31 21.77 -33.46
CA ILE A 344 -11.82 20.40 -33.45
C ILE A 344 -12.39 20.12 -32.05
N VAL A 345 -13.72 20.03 -31.96
CA VAL A 345 -14.44 19.74 -30.73
C VAL A 345 -14.49 18.24 -30.51
N ASN A 346 -14.06 17.78 -29.33
CA ASN A 346 -14.22 16.39 -28.92
C ASN A 346 -15.53 16.23 -28.12
N VAL A 347 -16.63 16.01 -28.85
CA VAL A 347 -18.01 16.02 -28.33
C VAL A 347 -18.27 14.90 -27.31
N ASP A 348 -17.56 13.78 -27.37
CA ASP A 348 -17.84 12.60 -26.54
C ASP A 348 -17.27 12.68 -25.11
N THR A 349 -16.25 13.51 -24.87
CA THR A 349 -15.54 13.49 -23.58
C THR A 349 -16.22 14.25 -22.44
N GLN A 350 -17.35 14.92 -22.73
CA GLN A 350 -18.23 15.48 -21.69
C GLN A 350 -19.25 14.47 -21.15
N ALA A 351 -19.40 13.30 -21.79
CA ALA A 351 -20.38 12.30 -21.43
C ALA A 351 -19.72 10.95 -21.06
N LYS A 352 -19.83 10.62 -19.77
CA LYS A 352 -19.87 9.27 -19.21
C LYS A 352 -18.63 8.38 -19.37
N PHE A 353 -17.76 8.41 -18.35
CA PHE A 353 -17.08 7.18 -17.93
C PHE A 353 -17.95 6.42 -16.93
N GLY A 354 -18.54 5.32 -17.39
CA GLY A 354 -18.78 4.12 -16.60
C GLY A 354 -19.38 4.27 -15.21
N VAL A 355 -20.59 4.82 -15.11
CA VAL A 355 -21.74 4.17 -14.47
C VAL A 355 -22.93 4.63 -15.32
N GLU A 356 -23.73 3.73 -15.87
CA GLU A 356 -25.14 4.11 -16.06
C GLU A 356 -25.58 4.57 -14.67
N GLU A 357 -25.97 5.82 -14.49
CA GLU A 357 -26.72 6.22 -13.31
C GLU A 357 -27.93 5.27 -13.26
N LYS A 358 -27.78 4.14 -12.56
CA LYS A 358 -28.90 3.45 -11.99
C LYS A 358 -29.51 4.50 -11.11
N GLU A 359 -30.71 4.95 -11.47
CA GLU A 359 -31.49 5.91 -10.71
C GLU A 359 -31.30 5.59 -9.23
N SER A 360 -30.59 6.48 -8.54
CA SER A 360 -30.34 6.30 -7.11
C SER A 360 -31.70 6.28 -6.43
N VAL A 361 -31.97 5.23 -5.65
CA VAL A 361 -33.20 5.10 -4.87
C VAL A 361 -33.42 6.39 -4.08
N LYS A 362 -34.62 6.98 -4.13
CA LYS A 362 -34.90 8.27 -3.50
C LYS A 362 -34.79 8.13 -1.97
N TRP A 363 -34.41 9.19 -1.28
CA TRP A 363 -34.37 9.23 0.19
C TRP A 363 -35.49 10.13 0.72
N SER A 364 -36.16 9.73 1.80
CA SER A 364 -37.10 10.62 2.51
C SER A 364 -36.34 11.66 3.36
N GLU A 365 -36.95 12.81 3.63
CA GLU A 365 -36.33 13.86 4.47
C GLU A 365 -35.91 13.33 5.84
N ASP A 366 -36.79 12.59 6.52
CA ASP A 366 -36.49 11.95 7.82
C ASP A 366 -35.34 10.94 7.74
N ALA A 367 -35.14 10.30 6.58
CA ALA A 367 -34.03 9.36 6.38
C ALA A 367 -32.70 10.11 6.25
N LEU A 368 -32.71 11.27 5.58
CA LEU A 368 -31.56 12.16 5.50
C LEU A 368 -31.18 12.71 6.89
N GLU A 369 -32.15 13.09 7.73
CA GLU A 369 -31.88 13.50 9.12
C GLU A 369 -31.22 12.39 9.96
N VAL A 370 -31.60 11.13 9.73
CA VAL A 370 -30.95 9.98 10.39
C VAL A 370 -29.52 9.81 9.90
N MET A 371 -29.26 10.02 8.61
CA MET A 371 -27.91 9.98 8.04
C MET A 371 -27.00 11.06 8.62
N GLU A 372 -27.52 12.24 8.92
CA GLU A 372 -26.75 13.32 9.56
C GLU A 372 -26.26 12.96 10.97
N LYS A 373 -26.98 12.09 11.69
CA LYS A 373 -26.61 11.63 13.04
C LYS A 373 -25.51 10.57 13.03
N ILE A 374 -25.23 9.96 11.88
CA ILE A 374 -24.14 8.98 11.73
C ILE A 374 -22.80 9.74 11.66
N PRO A 375 -21.72 9.26 12.30
CA PRO A 375 -20.41 9.88 12.17
C PRO A 375 -19.98 10.01 10.70
N PHE A 376 -19.44 11.16 10.30
CA PHE A 376 -19.19 11.48 8.89
C PHE A 376 -18.41 10.38 8.15
N PHE A 377 -17.39 9.80 8.77
CA PHE A 377 -16.54 8.74 8.19
C PHE A 377 -17.29 7.43 7.90
N ALA A 378 -18.45 7.21 8.54
CA ALA A 378 -19.29 6.04 8.35
C ALA A 378 -20.55 6.33 7.53
N ARG A 379 -20.90 7.60 7.31
CA ARG A 379 -22.14 8.00 6.59
C ARG A 379 -22.22 7.36 5.22
N LYS A 380 -21.15 7.41 4.43
CA LYS A 380 -21.17 6.82 3.09
C LYS A 380 -21.19 5.29 3.10
N ILE A 381 -20.49 4.64 4.04
CA ILE A 381 -20.55 3.18 4.19
C ILE A 381 -21.99 2.75 4.48
N VAL A 382 -22.67 3.47 5.39
CA VAL A 382 -24.08 3.22 5.68
C VAL A 382 -24.95 3.56 4.48
N LYS A 383 -24.74 4.71 3.82
CA LYS A 383 -25.52 5.14 2.64
C LYS A 383 -25.47 4.09 1.54
N LEU A 384 -24.28 3.63 1.18
CA LEU A 384 -24.06 2.60 0.16
C LEU A 384 -24.65 1.24 0.59
N GLY A 385 -24.50 0.87 1.86
CA GLY A 385 -25.12 -0.36 2.39
C GLY A 385 -26.65 -0.33 2.33
N VAL A 386 -27.24 0.82 2.66
CA VAL A 386 -28.68 1.06 2.62
C VAL A 386 -29.19 1.12 1.17
N GLU A 387 -28.52 1.83 0.27
CA GLU A 387 -28.87 1.91 -1.16
C GLU A 387 -28.76 0.55 -1.83
N LYS A 388 -27.67 -0.18 -1.59
CA LYS A 388 -27.50 -1.54 -2.11
C LYS A 388 -28.63 -2.44 -1.63
N ARG A 389 -28.97 -2.39 -0.34
CA ARG A 389 -30.06 -3.20 0.22
C ARG A 389 -31.42 -2.78 -0.32
N ALA A 390 -31.65 -1.49 -0.50
CA ALA A 390 -32.87 -0.96 -1.09
C ALA A 390 -33.05 -1.44 -2.54
N VAL A 391 -31.98 -1.47 -3.34
CA VAL A 391 -31.98 -2.03 -4.70
C VAL A 391 -32.24 -3.55 -4.68
N GLU A 392 -31.60 -4.29 -3.76
CA GLU A 392 -31.83 -5.74 -3.59
C GLU A 392 -33.27 -6.05 -3.18
N ASP A 393 -33.87 -5.22 -2.32
CA ASP A 393 -35.23 -5.35 -1.83
C ASP A 393 -36.28 -4.68 -2.76
N GLY A 394 -35.86 -4.11 -3.90
CA GLY A 394 -36.74 -3.49 -4.91
C GLY A 394 -37.47 -2.22 -4.44
N LEU A 395 -36.87 -1.48 -3.51
CA LEU A 395 -37.44 -0.27 -2.92
C LEU A 395 -37.13 0.97 -3.76
N GLU A 396 -38.14 1.82 -3.98
CA GLU A 396 -38.00 3.10 -4.70
C GLU A 396 -37.74 4.30 -3.77
N LEU A 397 -37.98 4.12 -2.46
CA LEU A 397 -37.79 5.14 -1.43
C LEU A 397 -37.14 4.55 -0.16
N ILE A 398 -36.02 5.14 0.27
CA ILE A 398 -35.32 4.83 1.50
C ILE A 398 -35.89 5.67 2.63
N THR A 399 -36.46 5.00 3.64
CA THR A 399 -37.00 5.60 4.86
C THR A 399 -36.11 5.28 6.07
N PRO A 400 -36.30 5.92 7.24
CA PRO A 400 -35.58 5.57 8.48
C PRO A 400 -35.69 4.09 8.88
N GLU A 401 -36.73 3.39 8.43
CA GLU A 401 -36.90 1.96 8.68
C GLU A 401 -36.01 1.11 7.78
N VAL A 402 -35.82 1.52 6.51
CA VAL A 402 -34.87 0.89 5.59
C VAL A 402 -33.45 1.06 6.11
N ILE A 403 -33.09 2.25 6.63
CA ILE A 403 -31.80 2.48 7.29
C ILE A 403 -31.62 1.53 8.47
N ARG A 404 -32.63 1.38 9.35
CA ARG A 404 -32.55 0.48 10.50
C ARG A 404 -32.42 -1.00 10.12
N LYS A 405 -33.04 -1.43 9.02
CA LYS A 405 -32.96 -2.81 8.51
C LYS A 405 -31.66 -3.09 7.76
N ALA A 406 -31.11 -2.10 7.09
CA ALA A 406 -29.88 -2.22 6.30
C ALA A 406 -28.60 -1.83 7.06
N ALA A 407 -28.73 -1.19 8.23
CA ALA A 407 -27.60 -0.89 9.11
C ALA A 407 -26.85 -2.20 9.43
N PRO A 408 -25.54 -2.25 9.19
CA PRO A 408 -24.79 -3.48 9.39
C PRO A 408 -24.86 -3.91 10.86
N SER A 409 -24.94 -5.23 11.08
CA SER A 409 -24.86 -5.85 12.41
C SER A 409 -23.73 -5.20 13.24
N PRO A 410 -23.90 -5.06 14.58
CA PRO A 410 -22.95 -4.40 15.47
C PRO A 410 -21.48 -4.83 15.28
N VAL A 411 -21.24 -6.01 14.71
CA VAL A 411 -19.93 -6.57 14.35
C VAL A 411 -19.13 -5.71 13.36
N MET A 412 -19.77 -5.02 12.41
CA MET A 412 -19.07 -4.18 11.42
C MET A 412 -18.58 -2.86 12.04
N PHE A 413 -19.38 -2.26 12.92
CA PHE A 413 -19.00 -1.08 13.69
C PHE A 413 -17.99 -1.39 14.81
N ASP A 414 -17.99 -2.63 15.31
CA ASP A 414 -17.04 -3.08 16.33
C ASP A 414 -15.58 -3.14 15.81
N ARG A 415 -15.39 -3.28 14.49
CA ARG A 415 -14.07 -3.18 13.84
C ARG A 415 -13.54 -1.73 13.79
N VAL A 416 -14.41 -0.75 13.52
CA VAL A 416 -14.04 0.67 13.42
C VAL A 416 -13.91 1.30 14.82
N LYS A 417 -14.76 0.92 15.79
CA LYS A 417 -14.62 1.36 17.20
C LYS A 417 -13.33 0.85 17.85
N LYS A 418 -12.86 -0.35 17.50
CA LYS A 418 -11.61 -0.94 18.02
C LYS A 418 -10.33 -0.21 17.60
N MET A 419 -10.41 0.72 16.64
CA MET A 419 -9.28 1.55 16.22
C MET A 419 -9.28 2.95 16.87
N GLY A 420 -10.37 3.35 17.55
CA GLY A 420 -10.58 4.75 17.95
C GLY A 420 -10.61 5.07 19.45
N ASN A 421 -10.86 4.12 20.37
CA ASN A 421 -10.79 4.43 21.81
C ASN A 421 -10.62 3.18 22.67
N SER A 422 -9.60 3.18 23.53
CA SER A 422 -9.40 2.21 24.60
C SER A 422 -10.07 2.71 25.88
N ALA A 423 -11.25 2.20 26.22
CA ALA A 423 -11.73 2.08 27.59
C ALA A 423 -12.95 1.15 27.64
N ASP A 424 -12.79 0.06 28.40
CA ASP A 424 -13.76 -0.84 29.02
C ASP A 424 -15.12 -1.12 28.36
N THR A 425 -15.29 -2.38 27.90
CA THR A 425 -16.40 -3.26 28.33
C THR A 425 -16.03 -4.75 28.12
N ALA A 426 -16.21 -5.55 29.17
CA ALA A 426 -16.14 -7.02 29.24
C ALA A 426 -17.38 -7.67 28.56
N ASP A 427 -17.48 -8.96 28.20
CA ASP A 427 -16.59 -10.06 27.84
C ASP A 427 -17.54 -11.15 27.27
N LYS A 428 -17.23 -11.75 26.10
CA LYS A 428 -17.80 -13.04 25.66
C LYS A 428 -16.83 -13.90 24.83
N THR A 429 -15.53 -13.58 24.78
CA THR A 429 -14.56 -14.43 24.04
C THR A 429 -13.14 -14.41 24.63
N LYS A 430 -12.98 -14.29 25.95
CA LYS A 430 -11.67 -14.43 26.60
C LYS A 430 -11.47 -15.88 27.06
N ILE A 431 -10.33 -16.46 26.68
CA ILE A 431 -9.83 -17.70 27.29
C ILE A 431 -9.61 -17.39 28.79
N PRO A 432 -10.23 -18.15 29.72
CA PRO A 432 -10.09 -17.94 31.15
C PRO A 432 -8.64 -18.19 31.62
N TRP A 433 -8.29 -17.53 32.72
CA TRP A 433 -7.00 -17.71 33.40
C TRP A 433 -7.19 -18.55 34.66
N ASP A 434 -6.17 -19.31 35.01
CA ASP A 434 -6.09 -19.88 36.36
C ASP A 434 -5.68 -18.81 37.38
N ASP A 435 -6.25 -18.91 38.58
CA ASP A 435 -5.96 -17.99 39.69
C ASP A 435 -4.46 -17.98 40.02
N GLU A 436 -3.80 -19.14 39.97
CA GLU A 436 -2.34 -19.25 40.15
C GLU A 436 -1.54 -18.60 39.01
N ALA A 437 -2.04 -18.69 37.78
CA ALA A 437 -1.41 -18.06 36.61
C ALA A 437 -1.55 -16.53 36.68
N LEU A 438 -2.72 -16.03 37.10
CA LEU A 438 -2.97 -14.62 37.39
C LEU A 438 -2.08 -14.11 38.52
N ALA A 439 -1.99 -14.84 39.64
CA ALA A 439 -1.12 -14.49 40.76
C ALA A 439 0.36 -14.44 40.34
N ARG A 440 0.80 -15.32 39.44
CA ARG A 440 2.16 -15.28 38.87
C ARG A 440 2.40 -14.04 38.01
N VAL A 441 1.40 -13.57 37.25
CA VAL A 441 1.50 -12.33 36.47
C VAL A 441 1.53 -11.09 37.38
N GLU A 442 0.80 -11.10 38.49
CA GLU A 442 0.87 -10.00 39.47
C GLU A 442 2.24 -9.87 40.14
N ASN A 443 3.00 -10.97 40.21
CA ASN A 443 4.39 -10.94 40.69
C ASN A 443 5.41 -10.48 39.62
N ALA A 444 4.98 -10.21 38.37
CA ALA A 444 5.83 -9.65 37.32
C ALA A 444 5.98 -8.11 37.48
N PRO A 445 6.98 -7.46 36.87
CA PRO A 445 7.13 -6.01 36.96
C PRO A 445 5.95 -5.28 36.32
N GLU A 446 5.48 -4.20 36.95
CA GLU A 446 4.26 -3.47 36.59
C GLU A 446 4.20 -3.10 35.09
N PHE A 447 5.31 -2.65 34.51
CA PHE A 447 5.39 -2.27 33.10
C PHE A 447 5.21 -3.43 32.11
N VAL A 448 5.35 -4.68 32.55
CA VAL A 448 5.24 -5.88 31.69
C VAL A 448 3.86 -6.55 31.83
N ARG A 449 3.17 -6.37 32.96
CA ARG A 449 1.87 -7.01 33.25
C ARG A 449 0.81 -6.75 32.18
N PRO A 450 0.61 -5.51 31.68
CA PRO A 450 -0.37 -5.24 30.62
C PRO A 450 -0.05 -6.00 29.34
N GLY A 451 1.24 -6.15 29.02
CA GLY A 451 1.72 -6.91 27.87
C GLY A 451 1.40 -8.40 28.00
N ILE A 452 1.66 -8.99 29.18
CA ILE A 452 1.36 -10.41 29.46
C ILE A 452 -0.16 -10.66 29.40
N LYS A 453 -0.96 -9.84 30.09
CA LYS A 453 -2.43 -9.96 30.11
C LYS A 453 -3.05 -9.81 28.71
N LYS A 454 -2.44 -9.03 27.82
CA LYS A 454 -2.88 -8.87 26.42
C LYS A 454 -2.41 -10.00 25.49
N LEU A 455 -1.19 -10.50 25.69
CA LEU A 455 -0.55 -11.44 24.76
C LEU A 455 -0.96 -12.90 25.01
N MET A 456 -1.13 -13.33 26.27
CA MET A 456 -1.40 -14.74 26.59
C MET A 456 -2.74 -15.27 26.05
N PRO A 457 -3.87 -14.52 26.10
CA PRO A 457 -5.13 -14.99 25.49
C PRO A 457 -5.08 -15.07 23.97
N LYS A 458 -4.16 -14.33 23.32
CA LYS A 458 -3.91 -14.46 21.89
C LYS A 458 -3.13 -15.74 21.58
N ARG A 459 -2.02 -15.97 22.29
CA ARG A 459 -1.19 -17.17 22.13
C ARG A 459 -1.93 -18.47 22.50
N ALA A 460 -2.78 -18.41 23.53
CA ALA A 460 -3.59 -19.55 23.94
C ALA A 460 -4.60 -19.95 22.85
N ARG A 461 -5.25 -18.97 22.19
CA ARG A 461 -6.14 -19.23 21.03
C ARG A 461 -5.40 -19.82 19.85
N GLU A 462 -4.22 -19.28 19.52
CA GLU A 462 -3.39 -19.80 18.42
C GLU A 462 -2.92 -21.24 18.66
N ARG A 463 -2.91 -21.71 19.92
CA ARG A 463 -2.47 -23.05 20.32
C ARG A 463 -3.63 -23.95 20.76
N GLY A 464 -4.87 -23.55 20.49
CA GLY A 464 -6.06 -24.32 20.86
C GLY A 464 -6.19 -24.59 22.36
N LYS A 465 -5.56 -23.77 23.22
CA LYS A 465 -5.69 -23.88 24.67
C LYS A 465 -7.02 -23.28 25.09
N ASP A 466 -7.75 -23.99 25.93
CA ASP A 466 -9.03 -23.59 26.52
C ASP A 466 -8.86 -22.77 27.80
N ARG A 467 -7.66 -22.78 28.42
CA ARG A 467 -7.33 -22.04 29.63
C ARG A 467 -5.86 -21.60 29.67
N ILE A 468 -5.58 -20.47 30.32
CA ILE A 468 -4.21 -19.97 30.55
C ILE A 468 -3.74 -20.42 31.93
N THR A 469 -2.88 -21.44 31.93
CA THR A 469 -2.32 -22.04 33.14
C THR A 469 -0.88 -21.58 33.41
N THR A 470 -0.36 -21.90 34.59
CA THR A 470 1.01 -21.59 35.00
C THR A 470 2.03 -22.29 34.09
N GLU A 471 1.73 -23.48 33.61
CA GLU A 471 2.51 -24.25 32.64
C GLU A 471 2.57 -23.53 31.29
N PHE A 472 1.42 -23.04 30.81
CA PHE A 472 1.34 -22.28 29.56
C PHE A 472 2.17 -20.98 29.62
N LEU A 473 2.14 -20.28 30.76
CA LEU A 473 3.00 -19.10 30.97
C LEU A 473 4.49 -19.45 30.95
N THR A 474 4.87 -20.61 31.48
CA THR A 474 6.25 -21.11 31.43
C THR A 474 6.67 -21.44 30.00
N GLU A 475 5.81 -22.12 29.23
CA GLU A 475 6.04 -22.48 27.83
C GLU A 475 6.31 -21.24 26.96
N ILE A 476 5.45 -20.22 27.06
CA ILE A 476 5.59 -18.99 26.27
C ILE A 476 6.79 -18.15 26.74
N ARG A 477 7.09 -18.15 28.03
CA ARG A 477 8.30 -17.48 28.56
C ARG A 477 9.54 -18.14 27.99
N ASP A 478 9.64 -19.46 28.06
CA ASP A 478 10.83 -20.21 27.63
C ASP A 478 11.02 -20.10 26.09
N GLU A 479 9.94 -20.06 25.31
CA GLU A 479 9.96 -19.71 23.87
C GLU A 479 10.47 -18.29 23.61
N SER A 480 9.96 -17.31 24.35
CA SER A 480 10.38 -15.90 24.20
C SER A 480 11.87 -15.73 24.52
N MET A 481 12.36 -16.50 25.49
CA MET A 481 13.77 -16.52 25.90
C MET A 481 14.65 -17.17 24.82
N MET A 482 14.21 -18.27 24.21
CA MET A 482 14.90 -18.88 23.05
C MET A 482 14.98 -17.96 21.84
N LEU A 483 13.91 -17.23 21.52
CA LEU A 483 13.89 -16.26 20.43
C LEU A 483 14.83 -15.09 20.71
N ALA A 484 14.86 -14.59 21.95
CA ALA A 484 15.81 -13.57 22.38
C ALA A 484 17.27 -14.07 22.23
N THR A 485 17.56 -15.29 22.66
CA THR A 485 18.88 -15.92 22.53
C THR A 485 19.32 -16.09 21.08
N ARG A 486 18.44 -16.56 20.17
CA ARG A 486 18.76 -16.63 18.72
C ARG A 486 19.02 -15.24 18.12
N ARG A 487 18.27 -14.23 18.56
CA ARG A 487 18.47 -12.84 18.13
C ARG A 487 19.81 -12.30 18.63
N MET A 488 20.20 -12.61 19.87
CA MET A 488 21.50 -12.26 20.43
C MET A 488 22.65 -12.97 19.69
N LYS A 489 22.53 -14.26 19.37
CA LYS A 489 23.50 -14.97 18.51
C LYS A 489 23.62 -14.32 17.12
N SER A 490 22.51 -13.95 16.49
CA SER A 490 22.52 -13.27 15.18
C SER A 490 23.15 -11.86 15.21
N LEU A 491 23.27 -11.27 16.41
CA LEU A 491 23.87 -9.96 16.63
C LEU A 491 25.34 -10.04 17.09
N GLY A 492 25.92 -11.25 17.14
CA GLY A 492 27.34 -11.49 17.44
C GLY A 492 27.66 -11.76 18.92
N PHE A 493 26.66 -11.93 19.79
CA PHE A 493 26.89 -12.20 21.21
C PHE A 493 27.15 -13.69 21.46
N SER A 494 28.29 -14.02 22.08
CA SER A 494 28.71 -15.40 22.39
C SER A 494 28.33 -15.87 23.80
N GLU A 495 28.14 -14.96 24.77
CA GLU A 495 27.69 -15.26 26.14
C GLU A 495 26.90 -14.08 26.76
N LEU A 496 26.05 -14.35 27.76
CA LEU A 496 25.37 -13.34 28.58
C LEU A 496 26.29 -12.87 29.72
N LYS A 497 27.27 -12.02 29.39
CA LYS A 497 28.05 -11.28 30.39
C LYS A 497 27.51 -9.85 30.52
N MET A 498 27.63 -9.27 31.72
CA MET A 498 27.15 -7.90 32.03
C MET A 498 27.72 -6.84 31.07
N ASP A 499 28.84 -7.17 30.43
CA ASP A 499 29.59 -6.41 29.42
C ASP A 499 28.77 -6.18 28.13
N ALA A 500 27.80 -7.07 27.83
CA ALA A 500 26.92 -6.96 26.65
C ALA A 500 26.01 -5.73 26.69
N TRP A 501 25.72 -5.21 27.89
CA TRP A 501 24.92 -3.99 28.06
C TRP A 501 25.71 -2.73 27.69
N ASN A 502 27.04 -2.74 27.85
CA ASN A 502 27.90 -1.62 27.46
C ASN A 502 28.04 -1.55 25.94
N GLU A 503 28.18 -2.69 25.26
CA GLU A 503 28.16 -2.75 23.79
C GLU A 503 26.79 -2.35 23.20
N ALA A 504 25.69 -2.74 23.86
CA ALA A 504 24.35 -2.30 23.48
C ALA A 504 24.18 -0.78 23.64
N LYS A 505 24.68 -0.18 24.73
CA LYS A 505 24.65 1.28 24.93
C LYS A 505 25.48 2.03 23.90
N GLU A 506 26.64 1.52 23.52
CA GLU A 506 27.48 2.11 22.46
C GLU A 506 26.79 2.08 21.09
N LYS A 507 26.15 0.95 20.72
CA LYS A 507 25.37 0.86 19.48
C LYS A 507 24.17 1.81 19.46
N PHE A 508 23.57 2.11 20.61
CA PHE A 508 22.43 3.03 20.74
C PHE A 508 22.80 4.44 21.24
N LYS A 509 24.07 4.85 21.12
CA LYS A 509 24.53 6.18 21.58
C LYS A 509 23.82 7.38 20.96
N LYS A 510 23.22 7.21 19.79
CA LYS A 510 22.42 8.23 19.10
C LYS A 510 20.94 8.24 19.52
N SER A 511 20.53 7.44 20.52
CA SER A 511 19.13 7.30 20.95
C SER A 511 19.00 7.35 22.49
N PRO A 512 18.82 8.55 23.07
CA PRO A 512 18.77 8.75 24.52
C PRO A 512 17.69 7.91 25.23
N ASP A 513 16.52 7.74 24.61
CA ASP A 513 15.42 6.98 25.21
C ASP A 513 15.69 5.48 25.24
N LYS A 514 16.45 4.95 24.28
CA LYS A 514 16.86 3.54 24.26
C LYS A 514 17.92 3.27 25.32
N GLN A 515 18.84 4.21 25.55
CA GLN A 515 19.79 4.12 26.65
C GLN A 515 19.07 4.13 28.01
N LYS A 516 18.08 5.00 28.22
CA LYS A 516 17.26 5.01 29.46
C LYS A 516 16.52 3.70 29.71
N VAL A 517 16.02 3.04 28.67
CA VAL A 517 15.38 1.71 28.79
C VAL A 517 16.40 0.64 29.15
N ILE A 518 17.59 0.67 28.54
CA ILE A 518 18.70 -0.23 28.88
C ILE A 518 19.13 -0.04 30.35
N ASP A 519 19.25 1.20 30.83
CA ASP A 519 19.60 1.51 32.22
C ASP A 519 18.55 1.00 33.21
N LYS A 520 17.26 1.15 32.89
CA LYS A 520 16.16 0.62 33.71
C LYS A 520 16.20 -0.91 33.79
N ILE A 521 16.50 -1.57 32.67
CA ILE A 521 16.57 -3.03 32.62
C ILE A 521 17.82 -3.54 33.36
N SER A 522 18.99 -2.93 33.15
CA SER A 522 20.22 -3.34 33.83
C SER A 522 20.16 -3.07 35.34
N GLY A 523 19.62 -1.93 35.76
CA GLY A 523 19.42 -1.59 37.17
C GLY A 523 18.43 -2.52 37.87
N PHE A 524 17.37 -2.92 37.16
CA PHE A 524 16.41 -3.91 37.67
C PHE A 524 17.04 -5.31 37.84
N LEU A 525 17.90 -5.73 36.90
CA LEU A 525 18.57 -7.02 36.95
C LEU A 525 19.72 -7.07 37.98
N GLY A 526 20.40 -5.94 38.23
CA GLY A 526 21.48 -5.84 39.22
C GLY A 526 21.00 -5.91 40.68
N ASN A 527 19.74 -5.57 40.97
CA ASN A 527 19.19 -5.54 42.32
C ASN A 527 18.62 -6.89 42.82
N ARG A 528 18.96 -8.02 42.21
CA ARG A 528 18.50 -9.36 42.63
C ARG A 528 19.66 -10.25 43.09
N PRO A 529 19.92 -10.38 44.40
CA PRO A 529 21.11 -11.08 44.90
C PRO A 529 21.11 -12.61 44.73
N GLU A 530 19.95 -13.28 44.57
CA GLU A 530 19.90 -14.75 44.77
C GLU A 530 19.17 -15.59 43.69
N LYS A 531 18.67 -15.01 42.59
CA LYS A 531 17.88 -15.77 41.58
C LYS A 531 18.46 -15.82 40.16
N ASN A 532 19.73 -15.46 39.98
CA ASN A 532 20.33 -15.39 38.65
C ASN A 532 21.03 -16.68 38.21
N SER A 533 21.55 -17.53 39.11
CA SER A 533 22.34 -18.71 38.72
C SER A 533 21.53 -19.71 37.88
N ALA A 534 20.33 -20.07 38.33
CA ALA A 534 19.47 -21.03 37.62
C ALA A 534 18.90 -20.48 36.30
N ILE A 535 18.68 -19.16 36.20
CA ILE A 535 18.21 -18.52 34.97
C ILE A 535 19.36 -18.40 33.96
N ILE A 536 20.57 -18.10 34.43
CA ILE A 536 21.79 -18.03 33.60
C ILE A 536 22.20 -19.43 33.10
N GLU A 537 22.11 -20.48 33.93
CA GLU A 537 22.30 -21.87 33.50
C GLU A 537 21.28 -22.28 32.44
N LYS A 538 20.01 -21.96 32.64
CA LYS A 538 18.93 -22.22 31.68
C LYS A 538 19.06 -21.38 30.40
N PHE A 539 19.74 -20.23 30.44
CA PHE A 539 20.11 -19.45 29.26
C PHE A 539 21.29 -20.06 28.51
N GLY A 540 22.30 -20.55 29.23
CA GLY A 540 23.49 -21.19 28.67
C GLY A 540 23.18 -22.46 27.88
N SER A 541 22.19 -23.25 28.30
CA SER A 541 21.76 -24.45 27.59
C SER A 541 21.15 -24.17 26.19
N PHE A 542 20.64 -22.96 25.94
CA PHE A 542 20.20 -22.56 24.60
C PHE A 542 21.35 -22.09 23.70
N PHE A 543 22.53 -21.86 24.27
CA PHE A 543 23.74 -21.55 23.51
C PHE A 543 24.46 -22.80 22.98
N SER A 544 24.29 -23.96 23.62
CA SER A 544 25.12 -25.16 23.37
C SER A 544 24.68 -26.08 22.23
N ASP A 545 23.50 -25.90 21.61
CA ASP A 545 23.07 -26.77 20.51
C ASP A 545 23.44 -26.19 19.13
N ASP A 546 24.46 -26.80 18.55
CA ASP A 546 25.10 -26.50 17.28
C ASP A 546 24.44 -27.23 16.09
N THR A 547 24.60 -26.62 14.91
CA THR A 547 24.36 -27.11 13.54
C THR A 547 22.93 -27.06 12.97
N GLY A 548 22.78 -26.26 11.90
CA GLY A 548 21.55 -26.07 11.13
C GLY A 548 20.99 -27.32 10.45
N GLU A 549 19.77 -27.18 9.92
CA GLU A 549 18.95 -28.14 9.14
C GLU A 549 18.13 -29.23 9.87
N LYS A 550 17.98 -29.22 11.20
CA LYS A 550 17.06 -30.15 11.89
C LYS A 550 15.82 -29.45 12.44
N LEU A 551 14.63 -30.01 12.18
CA LEU A 551 13.41 -29.62 12.90
C LEU A 551 13.63 -29.91 14.39
N GLY A 552 13.35 -28.93 15.25
CA GLY A 552 13.41 -29.14 16.70
C GLY A 552 12.31 -30.08 17.17
N TRP A 553 12.60 -30.88 18.19
CA TRP A 553 11.67 -31.83 18.81
C TRP A 553 11.34 -31.37 20.24
N THR A 554 10.07 -31.51 20.66
CA THR A 554 9.69 -31.34 22.07
C THR A 554 10.21 -32.52 22.92
N GLU A 555 10.37 -32.31 24.23
CA GLU A 555 10.84 -33.37 25.14
C GLU A 555 9.94 -34.60 25.11
N ASP A 556 8.62 -34.41 25.11
CA ASP A 556 7.65 -35.52 25.04
C ASP A 556 7.75 -36.29 23.72
N ALA A 557 7.95 -35.58 22.60
CA ALA A 557 8.15 -36.21 21.30
C ALA A 557 9.48 -37.00 21.24
N ARG A 558 10.55 -36.49 21.86
CA ARG A 558 11.83 -37.22 21.99
C ARG A 558 11.67 -38.46 22.86
N ALA A 559 11.02 -38.33 24.01
CA ALA A 559 10.75 -39.45 24.91
C ALA A 559 9.94 -40.56 24.21
N ARG A 560 9.02 -40.19 23.31
CA ARG A 560 8.22 -41.13 22.51
C ARG A 560 9.05 -41.80 21.42
N LEU A 561 9.95 -41.06 20.76
CA LEU A 561 10.94 -41.64 19.83
C LEU A 561 11.90 -42.60 20.54
N ASP A 562 12.31 -42.29 21.77
CA ASP A 562 13.24 -43.11 22.55
C ASP A 562 12.61 -44.43 23.05
N LYS A 563 11.28 -44.52 23.09
CA LYS A 563 10.57 -45.80 23.31
C LYS A 563 10.69 -46.77 22.13
N ALA A 564 11.02 -46.28 20.92
CA ALA A 564 11.25 -47.16 19.78
C ALA A 564 12.58 -47.93 19.96
N PRO A 565 12.68 -49.18 19.48
CA PRO A 565 13.94 -49.93 19.50
C PRO A 565 15.07 -49.15 18.82
N SER A 566 16.28 -49.19 19.38
CA SER A 566 17.43 -48.38 18.92
C SER A 566 17.71 -48.52 17.41
N PHE A 567 17.52 -49.72 16.85
CA PHE A 567 17.70 -49.98 15.42
C PHE A 567 16.62 -49.32 14.52
N ALA A 568 15.43 -49.04 15.05
CA ALA A 568 14.31 -48.44 14.32
C ALA A 568 14.21 -46.91 14.52
N ARG A 569 14.86 -46.35 15.55
CA ARG A 569 14.81 -44.90 15.87
C ARG A 569 15.20 -43.98 14.70
N PRO A 570 16.25 -44.24 13.89
CA PRO A 570 16.58 -43.36 12.77
C PRO A 570 15.48 -43.30 11.71
N MET A 571 14.83 -44.44 11.46
CA MET A 571 13.76 -44.56 10.49
C MET A 571 12.47 -43.88 10.99
N ALA A 572 12.10 -44.13 12.24
CA ALA A 572 10.97 -43.47 12.90
C ALA A 572 11.16 -41.95 12.94
N LYS A 573 12.35 -41.48 13.31
CA LYS A 573 12.71 -40.06 13.34
C LYS A 573 12.52 -39.39 11.98
N LYS A 574 13.00 -40.03 10.90
CA LYS A 574 12.88 -39.50 9.54
C LYS A 574 11.43 -39.47 9.07
N ALA A 575 10.63 -40.49 9.39
CA ALA A 575 9.21 -40.54 9.06
C ALA A 575 8.41 -39.44 9.79
N ILE A 576 8.66 -39.26 11.09
CA ILE A 576 8.01 -38.25 11.92
C ILE A 576 8.37 -36.83 11.45
N GLU A 577 9.65 -36.55 11.18
CA GLU A 577 10.07 -35.25 10.63
C GLU A 577 9.51 -35.00 9.22
N GLY A 578 9.34 -36.06 8.42
CA GLY A 578 8.68 -36.00 7.11
C GLY A 578 7.20 -35.63 7.22
N TYR A 579 6.47 -36.30 8.11
CA TYR A 579 5.07 -36.02 8.40
C TYR A 579 4.89 -34.60 8.94
N ALA A 580 5.76 -34.17 9.87
CA ALA A 580 5.76 -32.83 10.44
C ALA A 580 5.93 -31.77 9.33
N ARG A 581 6.90 -31.94 8.42
CA ARG A 581 7.09 -31.03 7.28
C ARG A 581 5.88 -31.02 6.34
N LYS A 582 5.35 -32.19 5.98
CA LYS A 582 4.22 -32.35 5.06
C LYS A 582 2.95 -31.66 5.57
N ASN A 583 2.74 -31.70 6.90
CA ASN A 583 1.55 -31.13 7.54
C ASN A 583 1.80 -29.74 8.17
N GLY A 584 2.90 -29.07 7.81
CA GLY A 584 3.16 -27.68 8.19
C GLY A 584 3.53 -27.47 9.66
N PHE A 585 3.92 -28.51 10.39
CA PHE A 585 4.40 -28.38 11.76
C PHE A 585 5.75 -27.65 11.80
N LYS A 586 5.85 -26.63 12.65
CA LYS A 586 7.09 -25.84 12.84
C LYS A 586 8.14 -26.56 13.72
N TYR A 587 7.70 -27.55 14.51
CA TYR A 587 8.52 -28.42 15.37
C TYR A 587 7.87 -29.81 15.43
N VAL A 588 8.64 -30.86 15.74
CA VAL A 588 8.09 -32.18 16.01
C VAL A 588 7.50 -32.20 17.41
N THR A 589 6.17 -32.19 17.48
CA THR A 589 5.36 -32.29 18.69
C THR A 589 4.87 -33.73 18.90
N GLU A 590 4.31 -34.02 20.07
CA GLU A 590 3.69 -35.32 20.34
C GLU A 590 2.57 -35.64 19.33
N GLU A 591 1.77 -34.64 18.97
CA GLU A 591 0.74 -34.74 17.91
C GLU A 591 1.34 -35.09 16.54
N ALA A 592 2.51 -34.54 16.19
CA ALA A 592 3.20 -34.89 14.96
C ALA A 592 3.75 -36.33 14.99
N VAL A 593 4.15 -36.83 16.17
CA VAL A 593 4.55 -38.23 16.37
C VAL A 593 3.35 -39.16 16.22
N GLU A 594 2.20 -38.83 16.83
CA GLU A 594 0.97 -39.63 16.75
C GLU A 594 0.41 -39.68 15.33
N GLY A 595 0.33 -38.52 14.66
CA GLY A 595 -0.09 -38.45 13.26
C GLY A 595 0.82 -39.25 12.33
N ALA A 596 2.15 -39.16 12.52
CA ALA A 596 3.10 -39.95 11.75
C ALA A 596 2.96 -41.46 11.99
N MET A 597 2.64 -41.89 13.21
CA MET A 597 2.42 -43.30 13.55
C MET A 597 1.11 -43.84 12.96
N ALA A 598 0.07 -43.01 12.90
CA ALA A 598 -1.21 -43.35 12.26
C ALA A 598 -1.10 -43.46 10.72
N ASP A 599 -0.20 -42.71 10.10
CA ASP A 599 0.04 -42.69 8.65
C ASP A 599 0.98 -43.83 8.17
N MET A 600 1.52 -44.65 9.09
CA MET A 600 2.35 -45.81 8.73
C MET A 600 1.50 -47.02 8.33
N PRO A 601 1.89 -47.79 7.31
CA PRO A 601 1.12 -48.92 6.77
C PRO A 601 0.92 -50.10 7.73
N PHE A 602 1.51 -50.06 8.93
CA PHE A 602 1.34 -51.06 9.99
C PHE A 602 0.36 -50.64 11.10
N GLY A 603 -0.18 -49.42 11.06
CA GLY A 603 -1.15 -48.90 12.05
C GLY A 603 -2.56 -49.51 11.99
N GLN A 604 -2.81 -50.43 11.05
CA GLN A 604 -4.08 -51.19 10.96
C GLN A 604 -3.97 -52.66 11.39
N MET A 605 -2.86 -53.10 11.98
CA MET A 605 -2.79 -54.40 12.65
C MET A 605 -2.44 -54.24 14.14
N GLY A 606 -3.47 -54.37 14.98
CA GLY A 606 -3.32 -54.77 16.38
C GLY A 606 -3.76 -53.73 17.40
N LYS A 607 -4.75 -54.15 18.21
CA LYS A 607 -5.10 -53.63 19.53
C LYS A 607 -3.88 -53.44 20.43
#